data_AF-A0AAV9DK14-F1
#
_entry.id   AF-A0AAV9DK14-F1
#
_cell.length_a   1.000
_cell.length_b   1.000
_cell.length_c   1.000
_cell.angle_alpha   90.00
_cell.angle_beta   90.00
_cell.angle_gamma   90.00
#
_symmetry.space_group_name_H-M   'P 1'
#
loop_
_entity.id
_entity.type
_entity.pdbx_description
1 polymer ?
#
loop_
_entity_poly.entity_id
_entity_poly.type
_entity_poly.pdbx_seq_one_letter_code
_entity_poly.pdbx_strand_id
1 'polypeptide(L)'
;MASAATIDFEGFAKSHAFLLVSAGIPPSLHRRLFEKLSSETFDGGHFFSIEPCEGGRQRRLVLSSESLPKESDVFLVDHAWTFRLSDAPKQVGQSVSH
;
A
#
# COMPACT_ATOMS: atom_id res chain seq x y z
N MET A 1 -10.90 -20.45 -14.05
CA MET A 1 -10.99 -18.98 -14.05
C MET A 1 -12.10 -18.59 -13.09
N ALA A 2 -11.80 -18.41 -11.81
CA ALA A 2 -12.80 -17.98 -10.82
C ALA A 2 -13.14 -16.51 -11.10
N SER A 3 -14.40 -16.24 -11.40
CA SER A 3 -14.92 -14.87 -11.49
C SER A 3 -14.77 -14.24 -10.11
N ALA A 4 -13.92 -13.21 -9.98
CA ALA A 4 -13.89 -12.38 -8.79
C ALA A 4 -15.27 -11.71 -8.68
N ALA A 5 -16.13 -12.22 -7.80
CA ALA A 5 -17.35 -11.53 -7.47
C ALA A 5 -16.95 -10.13 -7.00
N THR A 6 -17.41 -9.10 -7.70
CA THR A 6 -17.15 -7.71 -7.33
C THR A 6 -17.92 -7.46 -6.04
N ILE A 7 -17.23 -7.60 -4.90
CA ILE A 7 -17.81 -7.34 -3.58
C ILE A 7 -18.07 -5.83 -3.53
N ASP A 8 -19.30 -5.44 -3.24
CA ASP A 8 -19.63 -4.03 -3.02
C ASP A 8 -19.15 -3.56 -1.64
N PHE A 9 -19.23 -2.26 -1.38
CA PHE A 9 -18.74 -1.71 -0.12
C PHE A 9 -19.41 -2.36 1.11
N GLU A 10 -20.70 -2.67 1.03
CA GLU A 10 -21.44 -3.28 2.15
C GLU A 10 -20.96 -4.70 2.43
N GLY A 11 -20.80 -5.52 1.39
CA GLY A 11 -20.22 -6.85 1.50
C GLY A 11 -18.80 -6.81 2.06
N PHE A 12 -17.99 -5.84 1.65
CA PHE A 12 -16.65 -5.63 2.17
C PHE A 12 -16.68 -5.27 3.66
N ALA A 13 -17.45 -4.26 4.04
CA ALA A 13 -17.52 -3.76 5.41
C ALA A 13 -18.03 -4.84 6.37
N LYS A 14 -19.03 -5.63 5.95
CA LYS A 14 -19.56 -6.74 6.75
C LYS A 14 -18.54 -7.86 6.92
N SER A 15 -17.88 -8.27 5.84
CA SER A 15 -16.93 -9.40 5.86
C SER A 15 -15.64 -9.07 6.61
N HIS A 16 -15.24 -7.79 6.64
CA HIS A 16 -13.99 -7.33 7.24
C HIS A 16 -14.19 -6.50 8.51
N ALA A 17 -15.40 -6.43 9.07
CA ALA A 17 -15.73 -5.58 10.22
C ALA A 17 -14.74 -5.76 11.40
N PHE A 18 -14.44 -7.00 11.75
CA PHE A 18 -13.51 -7.32 12.83
C PHE A 18 -12.08 -6.82 12.53
N LEU A 19 -11.61 -6.98 11.29
CA LEU A 19 -10.27 -6.57 10.88
C LEU A 19 -10.14 -5.05 10.85
N LEU A 20 -11.15 -4.34 10.35
CA LEU A 20 -11.18 -2.88 10.30
C LEU A 20 -11.09 -2.27 11.72
N VAL A 21 -11.81 -2.86 12.68
CA VAL A 21 -11.77 -2.45 14.09
C VAL A 21 -10.42 -2.79 14.73
N SER A 22 -9.93 -4.01 14.53
CA SER A 22 -8.67 -4.48 15.12
C SER A 22 -7.45 -3.72 14.60
N ALA A 23 -7.50 -3.27 13.33
CA ALA A 23 -6.48 -2.43 12.72
C ALA A 23 -6.56 -0.95 13.16
N GLY A 24 -7.60 -0.57 13.93
CA GLY A 24 -7.79 0.80 14.39
C GLY A 24 -8.10 1.79 13.26
N ILE A 25 -8.64 1.32 12.13
CA ILE A 25 -8.93 2.17 10.98
C ILE A 25 -10.21 2.96 11.27
N PRO A 26 -10.17 4.31 11.23
CA PRO A 26 -11.33 5.15 11.41
C PRO A 26 -12.47 4.77 10.44
N PRO A 27 -13.74 4.71 10.90
CA PRO A 27 -14.88 4.40 10.04
C PRO A 27 -15.02 5.30 8.81
N SER A 28 -14.62 6.58 8.94
CA SER A 28 -14.58 7.56 7.84
C SER A 28 -13.66 7.13 6.68
N LEU A 29 -12.65 6.29 6.96
CA LEU A 29 -11.66 5.83 5.98
C LEU A 29 -11.99 4.45 5.38
N HIS A 30 -13.01 3.74 5.89
CA HIS A 30 -13.33 2.38 5.40
C HIS A 30 -13.70 2.37 3.92
N ARG A 31 -14.47 3.37 3.47
CA ARG A 31 -14.84 3.50 2.05
C ARG A 31 -13.63 3.78 1.17
N ARG A 32 -12.76 4.69 1.60
CA ARG A 32 -11.52 5.01 0.88
C ARG A 32 -10.58 3.81 0.81
N LEU A 33 -10.48 3.03 1.88
CA LEU A 33 -9.74 1.77 1.89
C LEU A 33 -10.31 0.77 0.89
N PHE A 34 -11.63 0.59 0.90
CA PHE A 34 -12.32 -0.29 -0.05
C PHE A 34 -12.05 0.11 -1.49
N GLU A 35 -12.17 1.41 -1.81
CA GLU A 35 -11.89 1.94 -3.14
C GLU A 35 -10.45 1.62 -3.54
N LYS A 36 -9.46 1.98 -2.70
CA LYS A 36 -8.04 1.72 -2.98
C LYS A 36 -7.71 0.24 -3.13
N LEU A 37 -8.30 -0.64 -2.33
CA LEU A 37 -8.12 -2.09 -2.46
C LEU A 37 -8.75 -2.61 -3.75
N SER A 38 -9.94 -2.11 -4.11
CA SER A 38 -10.67 -2.53 -5.31
C SER A 38 -10.00 -2.07 -6.60
N SER A 39 -9.34 -0.90 -6.57
CA SER A 39 -8.63 -0.31 -7.70
C SER A 39 -7.11 -0.47 -7.63
N GLU A 40 -6.60 -1.28 -6.70
CA GLU A 40 -5.15 -1.50 -6.47
C GLU A 40 -4.36 -0.18 -6.46
N THR A 41 -4.86 0.84 -5.76
CA THR A 41 -4.29 2.20 -5.80
C THR A 41 -3.23 2.39 -4.71
N PHE A 42 -1.97 2.48 -5.15
CA PHE A 42 -0.79 2.69 -4.30
C PHE A 42 -0.26 4.13 -4.44
N ASP A 43 -0.88 5.05 -3.72
CA ASP A 43 -0.61 6.50 -3.80
C ASP A 43 0.25 7.04 -2.64
N GLY A 44 0.77 6.15 -1.78
CA GLY A 44 1.61 6.54 -0.64
C GLY A 44 2.88 7.30 -1.04
N GLY A 45 3.40 7.08 -2.25
CA GLY A 45 4.59 7.78 -2.77
C GLY A 45 4.40 9.28 -2.97
N HIS A 46 3.16 9.78 -3.02
CA HIS A 46 2.89 11.23 -3.07
C HIS A 46 3.05 11.93 -1.72
N PHE A 47 3.01 11.16 -0.62
CA PHE A 47 3.06 11.69 0.75
C PHE A 47 4.32 11.28 1.49
N PHE A 48 4.90 10.14 1.12
CA PHE A 48 6.03 9.57 1.81
C PHE A 48 7.20 9.29 0.88
N SER A 49 8.39 9.42 1.44
CA SER A 49 9.64 8.99 0.80
C SER A 49 10.38 8.00 1.69
N ILE A 50 11.27 7.22 1.08
CA ILE A 50 12.14 6.31 1.81
C ILE A 50 13.53 6.91 1.87
N GLU A 51 14.05 7.06 3.10
CA GLU A 51 15.43 7.45 3.34
C GLU A 51 16.26 6.26 3.82
N PRO A 52 17.50 6.09 3.31
CA PRO A 52 18.44 5.14 3.86
C PRO A 52 18.91 5.59 5.25
N CYS A 53 18.91 4.68 6.23
CA CYS A 53 19.52 4.93 7.52
C CYS A 53 21.03 4.61 7.49
N GLU A 54 21.81 5.26 8.36
CA GLU A 54 23.23 4.91 8.57
C GLU A 54 23.36 3.41 8.88
N GLY A 55 24.24 2.72 8.14
CA GLY A 55 24.41 1.25 8.22
C GLY A 55 23.59 0.45 7.21
N GLY A 56 22.81 1.08 6.32
CA GLY A 56 22.31 0.52 5.05
C GLY A 56 21.24 -0.58 5.13
N ARG A 57 21.02 -1.16 6.31
CA ARG A 57 20.04 -2.25 6.52
C ARG A 57 18.65 -1.76 6.94
N GLN A 58 18.57 -0.54 7.47
CA GLN A 58 17.32 0.09 7.86
C GLN A 58 16.94 1.20 6.89
N ARG A 59 15.65 1.35 6.67
CA ARG A 59 15.05 2.37 5.82
C ARG A 59 13.96 3.06 6.62
N ARG A 60 13.91 4.39 6.56
CA ARG A 60 12.91 5.20 7.25
C ARG A 60 11.87 5.68 6.24
N LEU A 61 10.60 5.50 6.57
CA LEU A 61 9.52 6.20 5.88
C LEU A 61 9.42 7.61 6.47
N VAL A 62 9.58 8.63 5.63
CA VAL A 62 9.49 10.04 6.01
C VAL A 62 8.31 10.68 5.31
N LEU A 63 7.63 11.60 5.99
CA LEU A 63 6.61 12.44 5.36
C LEU A 63 7.33 13.46 4.47
N SER A 64 7.03 13.44 3.17
CA SER A 64 7.60 14.33 2.17
C SER A 64 6.60 15.36 1.64
N SER A 65 5.30 15.21 1.93
CA SER A 65 4.30 16.24 1.66
C SER A 65 4.34 17.36 2.71
N GLU A 66 3.79 18.53 2.37
CA GLU A 66 3.74 19.69 3.27
C GLU A 66 2.91 19.44 4.54
N SER A 67 1.85 18.64 4.43
CA SER A 67 1.00 18.28 5.56
C SER A 67 0.31 16.94 5.35
N LEU A 68 -0.11 16.33 6.46
CA LEU A 68 -0.98 15.16 6.49
C LEU A 68 -1.96 15.31 7.66
N PRO A 69 -3.17 15.85 7.43
CA PRO A 69 -4.15 16.04 8.47
C PRO A 69 -4.57 14.71 9.11
N LYS A 70 -5.04 14.78 10.36
CA LYS A 70 -5.52 13.61 11.08
C LYS A 70 -6.69 12.96 10.33
N GLU A 71 -6.62 11.63 10.16
CA GLU A 71 -7.67 10.81 9.54
C GLU A 71 -8.07 11.26 8.11
N SER A 72 -7.15 11.91 7.38
CA SER A 72 -7.43 12.38 6.01
C SER A 72 -7.30 11.30 4.94
N ASP A 73 -6.50 10.25 5.20
CA ASP A 73 -6.19 9.22 4.22
C ASP A 73 -5.78 7.88 4.87
N VAL A 74 -5.79 6.83 4.07
CA VAL A 74 -5.29 5.48 4.34
C VAL A 74 -4.45 5.02 3.16
N PHE A 75 -3.26 4.48 3.41
CA PHE A 75 -2.29 4.15 2.37
C PHE A 75 -2.04 2.65 2.32
N LEU A 76 -2.07 2.08 1.11
CA LEU A 76 -1.72 0.68 0.87
C LEU A 76 -0.20 0.56 0.73
N VAL A 77 0.37 -0.42 1.43
CA VAL A 77 1.79 -0.78 1.32
C VAL A 77 1.86 -2.24 0.92
N ASP A 78 2.44 -2.52 -0.23
CA ASP A 78 2.70 -3.89 -0.68
C ASP A 78 4.10 -4.37 -0.25
N HIS A 79 4.27 -5.68 -0.15
CA HIS A 79 5.54 -6.38 0.12
C HIS A 79 6.64 -6.04 -0.89
N ALA A 80 6.30 -5.62 -2.11
CA ALA A 80 7.28 -5.09 -3.06
C ALA A 80 8.02 -3.85 -2.52
N TRP A 81 7.39 -3.03 -1.68
CA TRP A 81 7.99 -1.82 -1.10
C TRP A 81 9.05 -2.15 -0.03
N THR A 82 8.94 -3.29 0.66
CA THR A 82 9.94 -3.74 1.65
C THR A 82 11.09 -4.53 1.03
N PHE A 83 10.92 -5.13 -0.15
CA PHE A 83 11.93 -6.03 -0.76
C PHE A 83 12.63 -5.49 -2.02
N ARG A 84 12.02 -4.62 -2.83
CA ARG A 84 12.44 -4.40 -4.24
C ARG A 84 13.06 -3.02 -4.53
N LEU A 85 14.06 -2.60 -3.75
CA LEU A 85 14.93 -1.49 -4.19
C LEU A 85 16.43 -1.81 -4.20
N SER A 86 16.84 -3.01 -3.78
CA SER A 86 18.21 -3.51 -3.96
C SER A 86 18.36 -4.44 -5.17
N ASP A 87 17.28 -5.01 -5.70
CA ASP A 87 17.32 -5.97 -6.82
C ASP A 87 16.65 -5.51 -8.13
N ALA A 88 16.16 -4.26 -8.19
CA ALA A 88 15.54 -3.72 -9.41
C ALA A 88 16.49 -3.67 -10.64
N PRO A 89 17.83 -3.61 -10.53
CA PRO A 89 18.71 -3.72 -11.70
C PRO A 89 19.07 -5.14 -12.14
N LYS A 90 18.56 -6.21 -11.50
CA LYS A 90 18.98 -7.60 -11.84
C LYS A 90 17.92 -8.47 -12.51
N GLN A 91 16.72 -7.96 -12.75
CA GLN A 91 15.65 -8.74 -13.41
C GLN A 91 15.33 -8.33 -14.86
N VAL A 92 16.07 -7.39 -15.45
CA VAL A 92 16.02 -7.07 -16.90
C VAL A 92 17.41 -7.28 -17.51
N GLY A 93 17.87 -8.53 -17.53
CA GLY A 93 19.17 -8.88 -18.10
C GLY A 93 19.34 -10.35 -18.51
N GLN A 94 18.29 -11.17 -18.50
CA GLN A 94 18.37 -12.58 -18.94
C GLN A 94 17.11 -13.02 -19.70
N SER A 95 16.95 -12.46 -20.90
CA SER A 95 16.14 -12.95 -22.03
C SER A 95 16.32 -11.91 -23.14
N VAL A 96 16.86 -12.15 -24.34
CA VAL A 96 17.21 -13.36 -25.07
C VAL A 96 18.33 -12.94 -26.04
N SER A 97 19.47 -13.63 -26.02
CA SER A 97 20.41 -13.64 -27.15
C SER A 97 20.71 -15.11 -27.45
N HIS A 98 19.94 -15.69 -28.36
CA HIS A 98 20.38 -16.78 -29.22
C HIS A 98 19.47 -16.89 -30.44
#